data_AF-A0A9D4KGN2-F1
#
_entry.id   AF-A0A9D4KGN2-F1
#
_cell.length_a   1.000
_cell.length_b   1.000
_cell.length_c   1.000
_cell.angle_alpha   90.00
_cell.angle_beta   90.00
_cell.angle_gamma   90.00
#
_symmetry.space_group_name_H-M   'P 1'
#
loop_
_entity.id
_entity.type
_entity.pdbx_description
1 polymer ?
#
loop_
_entity_poly.entity_id
_entity_poly.type
_entity_poly.pdbx_seq_one_letter_code
_entity_poly.pdbx_strand_id
1 'polypeptide(L)'
;MLVMDSFGNQLSSLVSSIASGVVDGLKLKITVLESDNAGLKSSITGLESKVVDLEKKLSEIEDKNDAYEQYSRRNCLRLSGLTKTPVESTDSLVLEIAKAVGANLTIDEID
;
A
#
# COMPACT_ATOMS: atom_id res chain seq x y z
N MET A 1 49.44 46.32 37.05
CA MET A 1 49.80 45.68 35.77
C MET A 1 49.65 44.16 35.88
N LEU A 2 50.47 43.46 36.68
CA LEU A 2 50.43 41.99 36.85
C LEU A 2 49.05 41.35 37.19
N VAL A 3 48.23 42.01 38.03
CA VAL A 3 46.91 41.48 38.41
C VAL A 3 45.89 41.55 37.27
N MET A 4 45.96 42.61 36.44
CA MET A 4 45.11 42.74 35.25
C MET A 4 45.47 41.72 34.18
N ASP A 5 46.76 41.45 33.99
CA ASP A 5 47.24 40.44 33.05
C ASP A 5 46.81 39.03 33.49
N SER A 6 46.85 38.73 34.80
CA SER A 6 46.38 37.47 35.35
C SER A 6 44.88 37.26 35.12
N PHE A 7 44.06 38.29 35.36
CA PHE A 7 42.61 38.21 35.12
C PHE A 7 42.28 38.03 33.63
N GLY A 8 42.96 38.76 32.74
CA GLY A 8 42.81 38.61 31.29
C GLY A 8 43.13 37.18 30.81
N ASN A 9 44.20 36.59 31.34
CA ASN A 9 44.58 35.21 31.02
C ASN A 9 43.54 34.19 31.52
N GLN A 10 43.00 34.37 32.72
CA GLN A 10 41.95 33.50 33.26
C GLN A 10 40.65 33.60 32.43
N LEU A 11 40.25 34.81 32.04
CA LEU A 11 39.08 35.02 31.19
C LEU A 11 39.27 34.37 29.81
N SER A 12 40.43 34.54 29.19
CA SER A 12 40.76 33.92 27.90
C SER A 12 40.71 32.40 27.97
N SER A 13 41.25 31.81 29.04
CA SER A 13 41.18 30.36 29.27
C SER A 13 39.74 29.88 29.42
N LEU A 14 38.91 30.58 30.21
CA LEU A 14 37.50 30.22 30.41
C LEU A 14 36.72 30.27 29.09
N VAL A 15 36.87 31.35 28.33
CA VAL A 15 36.22 31.52 27.03
C VAL A 15 36.64 30.40 26.07
N SER A 16 37.92 30.07 26.04
CA SER A 16 38.45 29.00 25.19
C SER A 16 37.87 27.64 25.56
N SER A 17 37.80 27.32 26.86
CA SER A 17 37.21 26.06 27.36
C SER A 17 35.71 25.95 27.08
N ILE A 18 34.96 27.05 27.23
CA ILE A 18 33.53 27.08 26.90
C ILE A 18 33.34 26.89 25.39
N ALA A 19 34.10 27.63 24.57
CA ALA A 19 34.03 27.53 23.12
C ALA A 19 34.34 26.11 22.64
N SER A 20 35.42 25.49 23.14
CA SER A 20 35.77 24.11 22.78
C SER A 20 34.69 23.12 23.21
N GLY A 21 34.18 23.23 24.45
CA GLY A 21 33.14 22.34 24.95
C GLY A 21 31.83 22.42 24.15
N VAL A 22 31.41 23.63 23.77
CA VAL A 22 30.22 23.82 22.92
C VAL A 22 30.46 23.28 21.52
N VAL A 23 31.61 23.57 20.91
CA VAL A 23 31.94 23.10 19.55
C VAL A 23 32.00 21.58 19.50
N ASP A 24 32.65 20.94 20.46
CA ASP A 24 32.77 19.49 20.51
C ASP A 24 31.43 18.81 20.79
N GLY A 25 30.63 19.39 21.69
CA GLY A 25 29.26 18.91 21.95
C GLY A 25 28.35 19.02 20.72
N LEU A 26 28.47 20.09 19.94
CA LEU A 26 27.71 20.26 18.69
C LEU A 26 28.20 19.29 17.61
N LYS A 27 29.51 19.08 17.46
CA LYS A 27 30.06 18.08 16.53
C LYS A 27 29.51 16.69 16.81
N LEU A 28 29.53 16.26 18.07
CA LEU A 28 28.99 14.96 18.47
C LEU A 28 27.51 14.82 18.10
N LYS A 29 26.69 15.84 18.37
CA LYS A 29 25.27 15.84 17.99
C LYS A 29 25.08 15.76 16.48
N ILE A 30 25.89 16.48 15.70
CA ILE A 30 25.84 16.43 14.22
C ILE A 30 26.16 15.01 13.75
N THR A 31 27.22 14.39 14.24
CA THR A 31 27.59 13.01 13.85
C THR A 31 26.50 11.99 14.17
N VAL A 32 25.84 12.11 15.33
CA VAL A 32 24.70 11.25 15.68
C VAL A 32 23.54 11.46 14.70
N LEU A 33 23.17 12.72 14.43
CA LEU A 33 22.10 13.04 13.49
C LEU A 33 22.41 12.56 12.06
N GLU A 34 23.66 12.63 11.62
CA GLU A 34 24.10 12.11 10.32
C GLU A 34 23.92 10.58 10.23
N SER A 35 24.29 9.86 11.30
CA SER A 35 24.09 8.41 11.39
C SER A 35 22.61 8.02 11.38
N ASP A 36 21.79 8.71 12.19
CA ASP A 36 20.34 8.47 12.24
C ASP A 36 19.69 8.73 10.89
N ASN A 37 20.07 9.82 10.23
CA ASN A 37 19.56 10.17 8.91
C ASN A 37 19.97 9.13 7.83
N ALA A 38 21.18 8.56 7.93
CA ALA A 38 21.59 7.45 7.06
C ALA A 38 20.75 6.19 7.31
N GLY A 39 20.47 5.86 8.57
CA GLY A 39 19.60 4.74 8.94
C GLY A 39 18.16 4.90 8.45
N LEU A 40 17.62 6.12 8.57
CA LEU A 40 16.28 6.46 8.05
C LEU A 40 16.22 6.33 6.52
N LYS A 41 17.23 6.84 5.80
CA LYS A 41 17.30 6.68 4.33
C LYS A 41 17.31 5.21 3.91
N SER A 42 18.11 4.38 4.58
CA SER A 42 18.12 2.94 4.29
C SER A 42 16.77 2.27 4.55
N SER A 43 16.08 2.67 5.63
CA SER A 43 14.75 2.16 5.96
C SER A 43 13.71 2.59 4.92
N ILE A 44 13.76 3.83 4.44
CA ILE A 44 12.89 4.35 3.39
C ILE A 44 13.06 3.54 2.10
N THR A 45 14.30 3.35 1.64
CA THR A 45 14.57 2.54 0.43
C THR A 45 14.07 1.10 0.57
N GLY A 46 14.22 0.51 1.76
CA GLY A 46 13.68 -0.83 2.04
C GLY A 46 12.15 -0.89 2.02
N LEU A 47 11.47 0.15 2.48
CA LEU A 47 10.01 0.26 2.42
C LEU A 47 9.52 0.50 0.99
N GLU A 48 10.19 1.36 0.22
CA GLU A 48 9.86 1.60 -1.20
C GLU A 48 9.93 0.30 -2.02
N SER A 49 10.97 -0.52 -1.81
CA SER A 49 11.07 -1.83 -2.46
C SER A 49 9.91 -2.76 -2.10
N LYS A 50 9.48 -2.77 -0.83
CA LYS A 50 8.34 -3.59 -0.39
C LYS A 50 7.02 -3.12 -0.99
N VAL A 51 6.84 -1.81 -1.16
CA VAL A 51 5.65 -1.25 -1.82
C VAL A 51 5.57 -1.74 -3.26
N VAL A 52 6.66 -1.64 -4.02
CA VAL A 52 6.72 -2.13 -5.41
C VAL A 52 6.39 -3.63 -5.50
N ASP A 53 6.95 -4.45 -4.61
CA ASP A 53 6.66 -5.88 -4.58
C ASP A 53 5.20 -6.19 -4.26
N LEU A 54 4.58 -5.42 -3.36
CA LEU A 54 3.17 -5.57 -3.01
C LEU A 54 2.24 -5.13 -4.14
N GLU A 55 2.55 -4.02 -4.80
CA GLU A 55 1.80 -3.54 -5.98
C GLU A 55 1.80 -4.58 -7.10
N LYS A 56 2.96 -5.20 -7.37
CA LYS A 56 3.05 -6.28 -8.35
C LYS A 56 2.18 -7.48 -7.98
N LYS A 57 2.24 -7.92 -6.71
CA LYS A 57 1.41 -9.05 -6.23
C LYS A 57 -0.07 -8.74 -6.30
N LEU A 58 -0.47 -7.49 -6.03
CA LEU A 58 -1.86 -7.07 -6.13
C LEU A 58 -2.36 -7.19 -7.57
N SER A 59 -1.61 -6.64 -8.54
CA SER A 59 -1.92 -6.75 -9.96
C SER A 59 -2.03 -8.22 -10.41
N GLU A 60 -1.12 -9.09 -10.00
CA GLU A 60 -1.19 -10.52 -10.33
C GLU A 60 -2.43 -11.23 -9.74
N ILE A 61 -2.92 -10.78 -8.58
CA ILE A 61 -4.12 -11.33 -7.94
C ILE A 61 -5.38 -10.81 -8.65
N GLU A 62 -5.41 -9.53 -9.02
CA GLU A 62 -6.51 -8.93 -9.79
C GLU A 62 -6.67 -9.66 -11.14
N ASP A 63 -5.59 -9.85 -11.89
CA ASP A 63 -5.63 -10.59 -13.17
C ASP A 63 -6.17 -12.02 -13.01
N LYS A 64 -5.76 -12.71 -11.93
CA LYS A 64 -6.26 -14.07 -11.63
C LYS A 64 -7.73 -14.06 -11.25
N ASN A 65 -8.16 -13.07 -10.46
CA ASN A 65 -9.54 -12.94 -10.06
C ASN A 65 -10.44 -12.69 -11.28
N ASP A 66 -10.03 -11.82 -12.19
CA ASP A 66 -10.73 -11.56 -13.44
C ASP A 66 -10.83 -12.81 -14.30
N ALA A 67 -9.74 -13.58 -14.42
CA ALA A 67 -9.75 -14.85 -15.12
C ALA A 67 -10.71 -15.87 -14.47
N TYR A 68 -10.76 -15.93 -13.13
CA TYR A 68 -11.69 -16.80 -12.42
C TYR A 68 -13.15 -16.37 -12.56
N GLU A 69 -13.46 -15.06 -12.53
CA GLU A 69 -14.81 -14.57 -12.79
C GLU A 69 -15.28 -14.92 -14.21
N GLN A 70 -14.40 -14.71 -15.21
CA GLN A 70 -14.69 -15.10 -16.59
C GLN A 70 -14.91 -16.60 -16.73
N TYR A 71 -14.06 -17.41 -16.11
CA TYR A 71 -14.19 -18.87 -16.14
C TYR A 71 -15.49 -19.34 -15.48
N SER A 72 -15.84 -18.77 -14.33
CA SER A 72 -17.06 -19.09 -13.59
C SER A 72 -18.33 -18.79 -14.40
N ARG A 73 -18.30 -17.77 -15.27
CA ARG A 73 -19.45 -17.38 -16.10
C ARG A 73 -19.41 -17.94 -17.52
N ARG A 74 -18.41 -18.75 -17.89
CA ARG A 74 -18.18 -19.23 -19.26
C ARG A 74 -19.37 -19.98 -19.86
N ASN A 75 -20.09 -20.74 -19.04
CA ASN A 75 -21.26 -21.52 -19.47
C ASN A 75 -22.59 -20.89 -19.02
N CYS A 76 -22.56 -19.67 -18.48
CA CYS A 76 -23.77 -18.98 -18.08
C CYS A 76 -24.40 -18.27 -19.28
N LEU A 77 -25.74 -18.27 -19.33
CA LEU A 77 -26.51 -17.47 -20.28
C LEU A 77 -27.08 -16.24 -19.58
N ARG A 78 -27.02 -15.09 -20.25
CA ARG A 78 -27.67 -13.87 -19.77
C ARG A 78 -28.95 -13.64 -20.55
N LEU A 79 -30.09 -13.78 -19.86
CA LEU A 79 -31.41 -13.44 -20.39
C LEU A 79 -31.75 -12.00 -20.00
N SER A 80 -32.25 -11.19 -20.94
CA SER A 80 -32.54 -9.77 -20.73
C SER A 80 -33.78 -9.34 -21.51
N GLY A 81 -34.47 -8.30 -21.04
CA GLY A 81 -35.74 -7.85 -21.63
C GLY A 81 -36.97 -8.66 -21.18
N LEU A 82 -36.84 -9.46 -20.12
CA LEU A 82 -37.95 -10.21 -19.55
C LEU A 82 -38.87 -9.27 -18.76
N THR A 83 -40.18 -9.37 -19.01
CA THR A 83 -41.19 -8.63 -18.26
C THR A 83 -41.55 -9.44 -17.03
N LYS A 84 -41.13 -9.00 -15.84
CA LYS A 84 -41.35 -9.76 -14.61
C LYS A 84 -42.73 -9.50 -14.03
N THR A 85 -43.53 -10.55 -13.87
CA THR A 85 -44.76 -10.50 -13.08
C THR A 85 -44.52 -10.94 -11.62
N PRO A 86 -45.31 -10.46 -10.64
CA PRO A 86 -45.05 -10.75 -9.22
C PRO A 86 -45.19 -12.22 -8.80
N VAL A 87 -45.80 -13.06 -9.65
CA VAL A 87 -46.20 -14.44 -9.32
C VAL A 87 -45.40 -15.48 -10.12
N GLU A 88 -44.57 -15.06 -11.08
CA GLU A 88 -43.83 -16.02 -11.90
C GLU A 88 -42.57 -16.55 -11.23
N SER A 89 -42.28 -17.83 -11.49
CA SER A 89 -40.98 -18.43 -11.20
C SER A 89 -40.01 -18.16 -12.34
N THR A 90 -38.76 -17.82 -12.00
CA THR A 90 -37.66 -17.66 -12.98
C THR A 90 -37.49 -18.92 -13.83
N ASP A 91 -37.60 -20.10 -13.21
CA ASP A 91 -37.38 -21.37 -13.91
C ASP A 91 -38.45 -21.62 -14.96
N SER A 92 -39.69 -21.23 -14.66
CA SER A 92 -40.81 -21.33 -15.62
C SER A 92 -40.59 -20.45 -16.84
N LEU A 93 -40.07 -19.22 -16.65
CA LEU A 93 -39.70 -18.35 -17.77
C LEU A 93 -38.57 -18.93 -18.61
N VAL A 94 -37.53 -19.48 -17.97
CA VAL A 94 -36.39 -20.08 -18.67
C VAL A 94 -36.85 -21.26 -19.54
N LEU A 95 -37.73 -22.12 -19.01
CA LEU A 95 -38.32 -23.23 -19.76
C LEU A 95 -39.19 -22.75 -20.93
N GLU A 96 -39.99 -21.69 -20.74
CA GLU A 96 -40.82 -21.12 -21.81
C GLU A 96 -39.97 -20.56 -22.96
N ILE A 97 -38.89 -19.84 -22.63
CA ILE A 97 -37.94 -19.30 -23.61
C ILE A 97 -37.22 -20.44 -24.35
N ALA A 98 -36.74 -21.45 -23.62
CA ALA A 98 -36.09 -22.62 -24.21
C ALA A 98 -37.01 -23.30 -25.24
N LYS A 99 -38.29 -23.48 -24.88
CA LYS A 99 -39.31 -24.04 -25.78
C LYS A 99 -39.57 -23.15 -26.99
N ALA A 100 -39.63 -21.82 -26.81
CA ALA A 100 -39.86 -20.87 -27.90
C ALA A 100 -38.74 -20.90 -28.96
N VAL A 101 -37.51 -21.18 -28.56
CA VAL A 101 -36.36 -21.32 -29.49
C VAL A 101 -36.14 -22.76 -29.96
N GLY A 102 -37.01 -23.70 -29.59
CA GLY A 102 -36.92 -25.11 -29.97
C GLY A 102 -35.86 -25.93 -29.22
N ALA A 103 -35.36 -25.42 -28.09
CA ALA A 103 -34.48 -26.17 -27.20
C ALA A 103 -35.29 -27.04 -26.23
N ASN A 104 -34.81 -28.25 -25.98
CA ASN A 104 -35.49 -29.21 -25.11
C ASN A 104 -34.75 -29.24 -23.76
N LEU A 105 -35.13 -28.31 -22.88
CA LEU A 105 -34.53 -28.12 -21.55
C LEU A 105 -35.50 -28.61 -20.46
N THR A 106 -34.97 -29.25 -19.43
CA THR A 106 -35.71 -29.74 -18.26
C THR A 106 -35.30 -28.98 -16.99
N ILE A 107 -36.13 -29.05 -15.94
CA ILE A 107 -35.87 -28.32 -14.69
C ILE A 107 -34.60 -28.78 -13.98
N ASP A 108 -34.25 -30.07 -14.07
CA ASP A 108 -33.05 -30.64 -13.45
C ASP A 108 -31.75 -30.20 -14.16
N GLU A 109 -31.88 -29.56 -15.33
CA GLU A 109 -30.77 -28.97 -16.10
C GLU A 109 -30.60 -27.46 -15.79
N ILE A 110 -31.43 -26.91 -14.90
CA ILE A 110 -31.40 -25.51 -14.45
C ILE A 110 -30.95 -25.49 -12.99
N ASP A 111 -29.84 -24.80 -12.72
CA ASP A 111 -29.16 -24.70 -11.41
C ASP A 111 -28.90 -23.22 -11.05
#